data_AF-A0A5J5SP04-F1
#
_entry.id   AF-A0A5J5SP04-F1
#
_cell.length_a   1.000
_cell.length_b   1.000
_cell.length_c   1.000
_cell.angle_alpha   90.00
_cell.angle_beta   90.00
_cell.angle_gamma   90.00
#
_symmetry.space_group_name_H-M   'P 1'
#
loop_
_entity.id
_entity.type
_entity.pdbx_description
1 polymer ?
#
loop_
_entity_poly.entity_id
_entity_poly.type
_entity_poly.pdbx_seq_one_letter_code
_entity_poly.pdbx_strand_id
1 'polypeptide(L)'
;MGYSLIILRDICAQDSLGDLKKDSVDVVDLLLSNDLTNVILSLLHDLEPPAIIRKTLKDSENGELNLGSTKLCPYKGFRRDLVAIIGNCAYRRKNVQDEIRQKSGILLLLQQRVTNDDNPYLREWGIWSLRNLLEGNAENQQIVADLQLQGSVDMPELARLGLKVEVDQNTHRAKLVNIPGSYTKPVERVGPLKFMEKMSIREPQLHIQAHHTATFTNSKC
;
A
#
# COMPACT_ATOMS: atom_id res chain seq x y z
N MET A 1 -5.69 23.14 -7.92
CA MET A 1 -4.29 23.30 -7.49
C MET A 1 -3.31 22.31 -8.14
N GLY A 2 -3.72 21.16 -8.69
CA GLY A 2 -2.79 20.18 -9.33
C GLY A 2 -2.60 20.28 -10.85
N TYR A 3 -3.09 21.34 -11.50
CA TYR A 3 -3.16 21.40 -12.97
C TYR A 3 -1.79 21.37 -13.65
N SER A 4 -0.76 21.97 -13.06
CA SER A 4 0.58 22.03 -13.66
C SER A 4 1.20 20.64 -13.86
N LEU A 5 1.06 19.73 -12.88
CA LEU A 5 1.58 18.37 -13.00
C LEU A 5 0.73 17.51 -13.94
N ILE A 6 -0.57 17.77 -14.04
CA ILE A 6 -1.44 17.11 -15.01
C ILE A 6 -1.04 17.50 -16.43
N ILE A 7 -0.88 18.81 -16.70
CA ILE A 7 -0.42 19.32 -17.99
C ILE A 7 0.94 18.73 -18.34
N LEU A 8 1.86 18.71 -17.37
CA LEU A 8 3.19 18.14 -17.58
C LEU A 8 3.13 16.64 -17.90
N ARG A 9 2.32 15.87 -17.17
CA ARG A 9 2.09 14.45 -17.45
C ARG A 9 1.58 14.23 -18.88
N ASP A 10 0.63 15.06 -19.31
CA ASP A 10 0.01 14.97 -20.63
C ASP A 10 0.99 15.38 -21.74
N ILE A 11 1.87 16.36 -21.50
CA ILE A 11 2.99 16.69 -22.39
C ILE A 11 3.95 15.50 -22.51
N CYS A 12 4.36 14.91 -21.39
CA CYS A 12 5.27 13.76 -21.38
C CYS A 12 4.66 12.49 -21.98
N ALA A 13 3.32 12.40 -22.07
CA ALA A 13 2.61 11.26 -22.66
C ALA A 13 2.50 11.33 -24.20
N GLN A 14 2.84 12.47 -24.81
CA GLN A 14 2.82 12.61 -26.25
C GLN A 14 3.96 11.77 -26.83
N ASP A 15 3.60 10.66 -27.47
CA ASP A 15 4.46 9.98 -28.42
C ASP A 15 4.53 10.89 -29.65
N SER A 16 5.74 11.16 -30.16
CA SER A 16 5.96 11.93 -31.39
C SER A 16 5.47 11.12 -32.59
N LEU A 17 4.18 10.81 -32.63
CA LEU A 17 3.54 9.95 -33.60
C LEU A 17 3.18 10.77 -34.83
N GLY A 18 4.08 10.76 -35.81
CA GLY A 18 3.74 10.99 -37.21
C GLY A 18 4.41 12.21 -37.83
N ASP A 19 5.53 11.96 -38.50
CA ASP A 19 5.91 12.40 -39.86
C ASP A 19 5.73 13.87 -40.33
N LEU A 20 5.32 14.80 -39.47
CA LEU A 20 5.28 16.22 -39.80
C LEU A 20 5.92 17.04 -38.68
N LYS A 21 7.21 17.35 -38.89
CA LYS A 21 8.03 18.46 -38.37
C LYS A 21 9.34 17.96 -37.77
N LYS A 22 10.30 17.73 -38.65
CA LYS A 22 11.71 17.52 -38.31
C LYS A 22 12.38 18.77 -37.70
N ASP A 23 11.69 19.91 -37.72
CA ASP A 23 12.18 21.22 -37.26
C ASP A 23 11.52 21.73 -35.97
N SER A 24 10.56 21.01 -35.39
CA SER A 24 10.02 21.40 -34.07
C SER A 24 10.82 20.74 -32.96
N VAL A 25 11.44 21.55 -32.11
CA VAL A 25 12.07 21.11 -30.86
C VAL A 25 11.05 20.26 -30.08
N ASP A 26 11.38 19.01 -29.79
CA ASP A 26 10.57 18.17 -28.93
C ASP A 26 10.54 18.82 -27.53
N VAL A 27 9.36 19.29 -27.12
CA VAL A 27 9.15 19.96 -25.83
C VAL A 27 9.59 19.05 -24.69
N VAL A 28 9.41 17.74 -24.83
CA VAL A 28 9.84 16.77 -23.81
C VAL A 28 11.36 16.73 -23.73
N ASP A 29 12.07 16.73 -24.86
CA ASP A 29 13.54 16.75 -24.86
C ASP A 29 14.10 18.05 -24.25
N LEU A 30 13.45 19.19 -24.49
CA LEU A 30 13.81 20.45 -23.85
C LEU A 30 13.61 20.37 -22.33
N LEU A 31 12.49 19.82 -21.87
CA LEU A 31 12.21 19.64 -20.45
C LEU A 31 13.21 18.69 -19.78
N LEU A 32 13.54 17.58 -20.44
CA LEU A 32 14.55 16.62 -19.98
C LEU A 32 15.94 17.24 -19.91
N SER A 33 16.30 18.05 -20.90
CA SER A 33 17.56 18.81 -20.92
C SER A 33 17.65 19.84 -19.78
N ASN A 34 16.52 20.24 -19.19
CA ASN A 34 16.44 21.12 -18.02
C ASN A 34 16.25 20.33 -16.71
N ASP A 35 16.78 19.11 -16.64
CA ASP A 35 16.80 18.30 -15.43
C ASP A 35 15.41 17.96 -14.84
N LEU A 36 14.36 17.95 -15.67
CA LEU A 36 13.00 17.67 -15.18
C LEU A 36 12.93 16.33 -14.42
N THR A 37 13.58 15.29 -14.94
CA THR A 37 13.67 13.97 -14.30
C THR A 37 14.17 14.09 -12.87
N ASN A 38 15.16 14.95 -12.64
CA ASN A 38 15.84 15.13 -11.36
C ASN A 38 14.98 15.88 -10.36
N VAL A 39 14.30 16.92 -10.82
CA VAL A 39 13.34 17.66 -10.01
C VAL A 39 12.22 16.72 -9.56
N ILE A 40 11.65 15.94 -10.47
CA ILE A 40 10.52 15.05 -10.15
C ILE A 40 10.95 13.89 -9.23
N LEU A 41 12.12 13.28 -9.46
CA LEU A 41 12.67 12.24 -8.58
C LEU A 41 12.97 12.79 -7.17
N SER A 42 13.57 13.98 -7.07
CA SER A 42 13.87 14.61 -5.77
C SER A 42 12.58 14.93 -5.01
N LEU A 43 11.57 15.47 -5.70
CA LEU A 43 10.26 15.70 -5.11
C LEU A 43 9.63 14.39 -4.60
N LEU A 44 9.73 13.30 -5.36
CA LEU A 44 9.18 12.01 -4.94
C LEU A 44 9.95 11.40 -3.76
N HIS A 45 11.27 11.59 -3.71
CA HIS A 45 12.13 11.14 -2.62
C HIS A 45 11.84 11.90 -1.31
N ASP A 46 11.61 13.21 -1.40
CA ASP A 46 11.28 14.07 -0.24
C ASP A 46 9.91 13.76 0.37
N LEU A 47 9.05 13.01 -0.31
CA LEU A 47 7.77 12.58 0.23
C LEU A 47 7.94 11.32 1.08
N GLU A 48 7.47 11.37 2.33
CA GLU A 48 7.43 10.22 3.25
C GLU A 48 6.92 8.93 2.58
N PRO A 49 7.59 7.78 2.77
CA PRO A 49 7.22 6.51 2.14
C PRO A 49 5.71 6.26 2.13
N PRO A 50 5.14 5.74 1.02
CA PRO A 50 3.70 5.58 0.89
C PRO A 50 3.19 4.67 2.03
N ALA A 51 2.41 5.27 2.92
CA ALA A 51 2.08 4.70 4.22
C ALA A 51 1.35 3.36 4.07
N ILE A 52 2.06 2.25 4.32
CA ILE A 52 1.46 0.98 4.75
C ILE A 52 1.06 1.08 6.24
N ILE A 53 1.67 2.01 6.99
CA ILE A 53 1.61 2.07 8.46
C ILE A 53 1.11 3.45 8.91
N ARG A 54 -0.15 3.78 8.65
CA ARG A 54 -0.81 4.90 9.35
C ARG A 54 -2.17 4.56 9.93
N LYS A 55 -2.73 3.39 9.61
CA LYS A 55 -4.10 3.03 10.00
C LYS A 55 -4.23 2.35 11.37
N THR A 56 -3.14 2.14 12.10
CA THR A 56 -3.15 1.52 13.45
C THR A 56 -2.72 2.45 14.60
N LEU A 57 -2.54 3.76 14.35
CA LEU A 57 -2.08 4.72 15.37
C LEU A 57 -3.06 5.87 15.65
N LYS A 58 -4.28 5.83 15.12
CA LYS A 58 -5.26 6.93 15.32
C LYS A 58 -6.33 6.66 16.39
N ASP A 59 -6.13 5.65 17.24
CA ASP A 59 -7.00 5.33 18.38
C ASP A 59 -6.31 5.56 19.76
N SER A 60 -5.24 6.34 19.82
CA SER A 60 -4.74 6.81 21.12
C SER A 60 -4.24 8.25 21.04
N GLU A 61 -4.71 9.01 22.00
CA GLU A 61 -4.74 10.46 22.07
C GLU A 61 -3.33 11.08 22.15
N ASN A 62 -3.22 12.29 21.57
CA ASN A 62 -2.25 13.34 21.86
C ASN A 62 -0.81 12.92 22.20
N GLY A 63 -0.03 12.62 21.17
CA GLY A 63 1.42 12.64 21.24
C GLY A 63 1.98 13.25 19.96
N GLU A 64 2.43 14.50 20.04
CA GLU A 64 3.24 15.14 19.00
C GLU A 64 4.53 14.32 18.82
N LEU A 65 4.51 13.39 17.87
CA LEU A 65 5.73 12.81 17.34
C LEU A 65 6.42 13.92 16.56
N ASN A 66 7.62 14.30 17.02
CA ASN A 66 8.53 15.21 16.33
C ASN A 66 8.90 14.60 14.96
N LEU A 67 8.01 14.82 13.99
CA LEU A 67 8.14 14.40 12.61
C LEU A 67 9.02 15.43 11.91
N GLY A 68 10.34 15.24 12.00
CA GLY A 68 11.32 16.10 11.34
C GLY A 68 10.93 16.36 9.88
N SER A 69 10.54 17.60 9.59
CA SER A 69 10.33 18.19 8.26
C SER A 69 9.65 17.28 7.22
N THR A 70 8.57 16.56 7.59
CA THR A 70 7.86 15.77 6.58
C THR A 70 6.97 16.66 5.74
N LYS A 71 7.35 16.84 4.47
CA LYS A 71 6.59 17.63 3.50
C LYS A 71 5.28 16.90 3.19
N LEU A 72 4.18 17.42 3.71
CA LEU A 72 2.84 16.94 3.36
C LEU A 72 2.63 17.09 1.85
N CYS A 73 1.92 16.12 1.25
CA CYS A 73 1.55 16.21 -0.17
C CYS A 73 0.72 17.48 -0.41
N PRO A 74 1.09 18.35 -1.35
CA PRO A 74 0.39 19.62 -1.59
C PRO A 74 -1.09 19.44 -1.98
N TYR A 75 -1.45 18.29 -2.56
CA TYR A 75 -2.83 17.95 -2.90
C TYR A 75 -3.01 16.42 -3.05
N LYS A 76 -4.26 15.96 -3.06
CA LYS A 76 -4.63 14.55 -3.28
C LYS A 76 -4.30 14.12 -4.71
N GLY A 77 -3.47 13.10 -4.89
CA GLY A 77 -2.97 12.67 -6.20
C GLY A 77 -1.56 13.15 -6.54
N PHE A 78 -0.94 14.01 -5.73
CA PHE A 78 0.40 14.57 -6.02
C PHE A 78 1.44 13.47 -6.29
N ARG A 79 1.56 12.49 -5.38
CA ARG A 79 2.47 11.36 -5.53
C ARG A 79 2.20 10.56 -6.82
N ARG A 80 0.93 10.33 -7.14
CA ARG A 80 0.51 9.63 -8.37
C ARG A 80 0.97 10.41 -9.61
N ASP A 81 0.79 11.73 -9.62
CA ASP A 81 1.14 12.55 -10.78
C ASP A 81 2.65 12.56 -11.02
N LEU A 82 3.47 12.63 -9.95
CA LEU A 82 4.93 12.51 -10.06
C LEU A 82 5.34 11.15 -10.67
N VAL A 83 4.77 10.06 -10.14
CA VAL A 83 5.05 8.70 -10.65
C VAL A 83 4.64 8.56 -12.12
N ALA A 84 3.51 9.14 -12.52
CA ALA A 84 3.02 9.13 -13.88
C ALA A 84 3.96 9.90 -14.84
N ILE A 85 4.42 11.08 -14.44
CA ILE A 85 5.37 11.88 -15.23
C ILE A 85 6.66 11.08 -15.47
N ILE A 86 7.23 10.47 -14.42
CA ILE A 86 8.46 9.65 -14.56
C ILE A 86 8.26 8.52 -15.56
N GLY A 87 7.14 7.79 -15.46
CA GLY A 87 6.83 6.67 -16.35
C GLY A 87 6.64 7.09 -17.80
N ASN A 88 6.02 8.25 -18.03
CA ASN A 88 5.81 8.78 -19.37
C ASN A 88 7.15 9.27 -19.98
N CYS A 89 7.98 9.97 -19.21
CA CYS A 89 9.31 10.39 -19.67
C CYS A 89 10.19 9.20 -20.06
N ALA A 90 10.13 8.10 -19.31
CA ALA A 90 10.93 6.90 -19.54
C ALA A 90 10.47 6.04 -20.72
N TYR A 91 9.27 6.26 -21.26
CA TYR A 91 8.73 5.42 -22.32
C TYR A 91 9.55 5.55 -23.60
N ARG A 92 10.15 4.44 -24.04
CA ARG A 92 10.97 4.34 -25.27
C ARG A 92 12.16 5.32 -25.36
N ARG A 93 12.58 5.93 -24.25
CA ARG A 93 13.73 6.86 -24.18
C ARG A 93 14.85 6.27 -23.32
N LYS A 94 15.79 5.55 -23.93
CA LYS A 94 16.87 4.82 -23.21
C LYS A 94 17.75 5.74 -22.35
N ASN A 95 18.06 6.95 -22.83
CA ASN A 95 18.80 7.96 -22.06
C ASN A 95 18.12 8.29 -20.73
N VAL A 96 16.80 8.52 -20.74
CA VAL A 96 16.01 8.82 -19.54
C VAL A 96 15.92 7.59 -18.62
N GLN A 97 15.72 6.40 -19.20
CA GLN A 97 15.72 5.15 -18.44
C GLN A 97 17.03 4.93 -17.68
N ASP A 98 18.17 5.20 -18.33
CA ASP A 98 19.50 5.06 -17.76
C ASP A 98 19.77 6.12 -16.68
N GLU A 99 19.35 7.37 -16.91
CA GLU A 99 19.44 8.45 -15.91
C GLU A 99 18.66 8.09 -14.63
N ILE A 100 17.43 7.60 -14.78
CA ILE A 100 16.59 7.19 -13.65
C ILE A 100 17.23 6.01 -12.90
N ARG A 101 17.84 5.05 -13.60
CA ARG A 101 18.59 3.95 -12.97
C ARG A 101 19.74 4.48 -12.13
N GLN A 102 20.56 5.38 -12.66
CA GLN A 102 21.73 5.93 -11.96
C GLN A 102 21.35 6.64 -10.65
N LYS A 103 20.13 7.18 -10.57
CA LYS A 103 19.60 7.89 -9.40
C LYS A 103 18.79 7.00 -8.47
N SER A 104 18.93 5.68 -8.57
CA SER A 104 18.17 4.69 -7.79
C SER A 104 16.65 4.82 -7.93
N GLY A 105 16.17 5.41 -9.03
CA GLY A 105 14.75 5.66 -9.25
C GLY A 105 13.92 4.39 -9.43
N ILE A 106 14.53 3.28 -9.86
CA ILE A 106 13.86 1.98 -9.98
C ILE A 106 13.37 1.49 -8.60
N LEU A 107 14.23 1.56 -7.58
CA LEU A 107 13.87 1.20 -6.21
C LEU A 107 12.81 2.14 -5.64
N LEU A 108 12.95 3.45 -5.90
CA LEU A 108 11.98 4.45 -5.48
C LEU A 108 10.59 4.18 -6.06
N LEU A 109 10.50 3.78 -7.34
CA LEU A 109 9.23 3.44 -8.00
C LEU A 109 8.63 2.13 -7.53
N LEU A 110 9.45 1.13 -7.21
CA LEU A 110 8.98 -0.12 -6.61
C LEU A 110 8.24 0.11 -5.29
N GLN A 111 8.71 1.07 -4.48
CA GLN A 111 8.05 1.46 -3.23
C GLN A 111 6.66 2.08 -3.46
N GLN A 112 6.35 2.59 -4.66
CA GLN A 112 5.08 3.26 -4.95
C GLN A 112 3.94 2.29 -5.25
N ARG A 113 4.20 0.99 -5.32
CA ARG A 113 3.23 -0.05 -5.70
C ARG A 113 2.31 -0.48 -4.54
N VAL A 114 2.09 0.42 -3.58
CA VAL A 114 1.26 0.22 -2.40
C VAL A 114 -0.16 0.72 -2.68
N THR A 115 -1.16 -0.03 -2.23
CA THR A 115 -2.55 0.43 -2.27
C THR A 115 -2.73 1.61 -1.33
N ASN A 116 -3.24 2.73 -1.85
CA ASN A 116 -3.43 3.96 -1.09
C ASN A 116 -4.85 4.48 -1.29
N ASP A 117 -5.65 4.49 -0.23
CA ASP A 117 -7.06 4.91 -0.25
C ASP A 117 -7.23 6.36 -0.74
N ASP A 118 -6.24 7.23 -0.46
CA ASP A 118 -6.23 8.62 -0.90
C ASP A 118 -5.74 8.79 -2.35
N ASN A 119 -5.08 7.79 -2.92
CA ASN A 119 -4.54 7.84 -4.27
C ASN A 119 -4.94 6.57 -5.04
N PRO A 120 -6.24 6.41 -5.38
CA PRO A 120 -6.64 5.36 -6.31
C PRO A 120 -5.83 5.56 -7.59
N TYR A 121 -5.27 4.48 -8.14
CA TYR A 121 -4.34 4.45 -9.28
C TYR A 121 -2.84 4.63 -8.97
N LEU A 122 -2.41 4.96 -7.74
CA LEU A 122 -0.98 5.07 -7.46
C LEU A 122 -0.24 3.75 -7.75
N ARG A 123 -0.83 2.63 -7.36
CA ARG A 123 -0.28 1.29 -7.59
C ARG A 123 -0.16 0.98 -9.08
N GLU A 124 -1.20 1.28 -9.84
CA GLU A 124 -1.28 1.05 -11.28
C GLU A 124 -0.25 1.89 -12.03
N TRP A 125 -0.11 3.18 -11.66
CA TRP A 125 0.93 4.04 -12.19
C TRP A 125 2.34 3.56 -11.81
N GLY A 126 2.55 3.08 -10.58
CA GLY A 126 3.83 2.47 -10.18
C GLY A 126 4.19 1.24 -11.04
N ILE A 127 3.22 0.39 -11.37
CA ILE A 127 3.41 -0.77 -12.26
C ILE A 127 3.72 -0.29 -13.69
N TRP A 128 2.97 0.68 -14.19
CA TRP A 128 3.13 1.23 -15.53
C TRP A 128 4.50 1.88 -15.73
N SER A 129 4.90 2.74 -14.79
CA SER A 129 6.20 3.42 -14.85
C SER A 129 7.36 2.43 -14.79
N LEU A 130 7.23 1.37 -13.98
CA LEU A 130 8.22 0.30 -13.94
C LEU A 130 8.29 -0.46 -15.28
N ARG A 131 7.16 -0.83 -15.88
CA ARG A 131 7.14 -1.43 -17.23
C ARG A 131 7.93 -0.58 -18.23
N ASN A 132 7.65 0.72 -18.28
CA ASN A 132 8.28 1.63 -19.23
C ASN A 132 9.80 1.79 -19.00
N LEU A 133 10.25 1.72 -17.75
CA LEU A 133 11.69 1.73 -17.42
C LEU A 133 12.43 0.47 -17.83
N LEU A 134 11.74 -0.67 -17.81
CA LEU A 134 12.33 -1.98 -18.15
C LEU A 134 12.20 -2.31 -19.64
N GLU A 135 11.29 -1.64 -20.35
CA GLU A 135 11.03 -1.89 -21.77
C GLU A 135 12.26 -1.55 -22.62
N GLY A 136 12.85 -2.57 -23.25
CA GLY A 136 14.02 -2.44 -24.12
C GLY A 136 15.35 -2.15 -23.39
N ASN A 137 15.40 -2.24 -22.06
CA ASN A 137 16.58 -1.89 -21.26
C ASN A 137 17.03 -3.07 -20.38
N ALA A 138 17.97 -3.86 -20.90
CA ALA A 138 18.48 -5.05 -20.22
C ALA A 138 19.21 -4.71 -18.91
N GLU A 139 19.90 -3.56 -18.87
CA GLU A 139 20.61 -3.10 -17.69
C GLU A 139 19.63 -2.81 -16.54
N ASN A 140 18.48 -2.19 -16.84
CA ASN A 140 17.43 -1.97 -15.85
C ASN A 140 16.75 -3.28 -15.41
N GLN A 141 16.54 -4.21 -16.35
CA GLN A 141 15.98 -5.53 -16.05
C GLN A 141 16.89 -6.32 -15.10
N GLN A 142 18.20 -6.24 -15.30
CA GLN A 142 19.17 -6.91 -14.44
C GLN A 142 19.11 -6.37 -13.01
N ILE A 143 19.02 -5.05 -12.82
CA ILE A 143 18.85 -4.45 -11.48
C ILE A 143 17.64 -5.04 -10.76
N VAL A 144 16.51 -5.22 -11.45
CA VAL A 144 15.31 -5.81 -10.84
C VAL A 144 15.46 -7.31 -10.60
N ALA A 145 16.14 -8.04 -11.48
CA ALA A 145 16.43 -9.46 -11.31
C ALA A 145 17.37 -9.73 -10.13
N ASP A 146 18.30 -8.82 -9.87
CA ASP A 146 19.25 -8.89 -8.75
C ASP A 146 18.60 -8.50 -7.41
N LEU A 147 17.36 -7.98 -7.40
CA LEU A 147 16.64 -7.71 -6.16
C LEU A 147 16.28 -9.00 -5.45
N GLN A 148 17.05 -9.30 -4.42
CA GLN A 148 16.77 -10.39 -3.50
C GLN A 148 16.11 -9.85 -2.23
N LEU A 149 15.23 -10.66 -1.65
CA LEU A 149 14.62 -10.35 -0.37
C LEU A 149 15.70 -10.36 0.72
N GLN A 150 16.08 -9.18 1.22
CA GLN A 150 17.02 -9.06 2.33
C GLN A 150 16.32 -9.25 3.68
N GLY A 151 16.08 -10.53 4.01
CA GLY A 151 15.63 -10.95 5.33
C GLY A 151 14.37 -10.26 5.87
N SER A 152 14.12 -10.46 7.15
CA SER A 152 13.06 -9.78 7.91
C SER A 152 13.73 -8.87 8.94
N VAL A 153 13.32 -7.60 8.97
CA VAL A 153 13.71 -6.69 10.06
C VAL A 153 12.80 -6.96 11.25
N ASP A 154 13.38 -7.14 12.44
CA ASP A 154 12.60 -7.26 13.67
C ASP A 154 11.89 -5.93 13.95
N MET A 155 10.56 -5.95 13.84
CA MET A 155 9.72 -4.79 14.14
C MET A 155 9.27 -4.85 15.61
N PRO A 156 9.69 -3.90 16.46
CA PRO A 156 9.33 -3.89 17.88
C PRO A 156 7.82 -3.94 18.13
N GLU A 157 7.03 -3.35 17.24
CA GLU A 157 5.57 -3.34 17.32
C GLU A 157 4.98 -4.75 17.14
N LEU A 158 5.52 -5.53 16.19
CA LEU A 158 5.09 -6.92 16.00
C LEU A 158 5.51 -7.80 17.17
N ALA A 159 6.72 -7.57 17.71
CA ALA A 159 7.20 -8.29 18.89
C ALA A 159 6.31 -8.06 20.11
N ARG A 160 5.81 -6.84 20.32
CA ARG A 160 4.81 -6.54 21.38
C ARG A 160 3.49 -7.28 21.20
N LEU A 161 3.14 -7.62 19.98
CA LEU A 161 1.97 -8.44 19.65
C LEU A 161 2.27 -9.95 19.66
N GLY A 162 3.49 -10.36 20.01
CA GLY A 162 3.90 -11.75 19.96
C GLY A 162 4.06 -12.29 18.53
N LEU A 163 4.31 -11.41 17.56
CA LEU A 163 4.43 -11.73 16.15
C LEU A 163 5.85 -11.43 15.64
N LYS A 164 6.34 -12.26 14.72
CA LYS A 164 7.58 -12.04 13.98
C LYS A 164 7.33 -12.24 12.49
N VAL A 165 8.04 -11.49 11.65
CA VAL A 165 8.09 -11.75 10.21
C VAL A 165 9.21 -12.74 9.97
N GLU A 166 8.93 -13.86 9.32
CA GLU A 166 9.93 -14.82 8.84
C GLU A 166 9.82 -14.94 7.33
N VAL A 167 10.96 -15.18 6.68
CA VAL A 167 11.01 -15.46 5.24
C VAL A 167 10.94 -16.96 5.05
N ASP A 168 9.89 -17.43 4.38
CA ASP A 168 9.82 -18.82 3.93
C ASP A 168 10.89 -19.04 2.86
N GLN A 169 11.85 -19.92 3.14
CA GLN A 169 12.98 -20.21 2.25
C GLN A 169 12.56 -20.90 0.95
N ASN A 170 11.40 -21.57 0.92
CA ASN A 170 10.90 -22.26 -0.27
C ASN A 170 10.11 -21.34 -1.19
N THR A 171 9.40 -20.36 -0.63
CA THR A 171 8.54 -19.46 -1.40
C THR A 171 9.13 -18.05 -1.57
N HIS A 172 10.20 -17.74 -0.84
CA HIS A 172 10.76 -16.39 -0.69
C HIS A 172 9.72 -15.34 -0.28
N ARG A 173 8.63 -15.77 0.36
CA ARG A 173 7.57 -14.88 0.84
C ARG A 173 7.73 -14.63 2.33
N ALA A 174 7.51 -13.38 2.72
CA ALA A 174 7.39 -13.01 4.13
C ALA A 174 6.10 -13.57 4.73
N LYS A 175 6.21 -14.23 5.88
CA LYS A 175 5.11 -14.83 6.64
C LYS A 175 5.15 -14.28 8.07
N LEU A 176 3.98 -13.97 8.62
CA LEU A 176 3.85 -13.66 10.04
C LEU A 176 3.74 -14.96 10.83
N VAL A 177 4.62 -15.13 11.81
CA VAL A 177 4.65 -16.27 12.73
C VAL A 177 4.50 -15.77 14.17
N ASN A 178 3.95 -16.61 15.05
CA ASN A 178 3.88 -16.30 16.47
C ASN A 178 5.24 -16.55 17.12
N ILE A 179 5.64 -15.67 18.04
CA ILE A 179 6.84 -15.84 18.86
C ILE A 179 6.56 -16.96 19.87
N PRO A 180 7.37 -18.02 19.91
CA PRO A 180 7.19 -19.10 20.88
C PRO A 180 7.25 -18.55 22.32
N GLY A 181 6.16 -18.70 23.08
CA GLY A 181 6.07 -18.22 24.46
C GLY A 181 5.19 -16.98 24.68
N SER A 182 4.76 -16.27 23.63
CA SER A 182 3.81 -15.16 23.75
C SER A 182 2.36 -15.66 23.73
N TYR A 183 1.92 -16.34 24.80
CA TYR A 183 0.50 -16.60 25.00
C TYR A 183 -0.20 -15.34 25.55
N THR A 184 -0.39 -14.33 24.71
CA THR A 184 -1.52 -13.41 24.89
C THR A 184 -2.75 -14.06 24.26
N LYS A 185 -3.90 -13.96 24.95
CA LYS A 185 -5.15 -14.68 24.66
C LYS A 185 -5.50 -14.69 23.17
N PRO A 186 -6.09 -15.78 22.63
CA PRO A 186 -6.41 -15.86 21.21
C PRO A 186 -7.31 -14.70 20.81
N VAL A 187 -6.92 -13.96 19.77
CA VAL A 187 -7.84 -13.08 19.05
C VAL A 187 -8.92 -13.99 18.45
N GLU A 188 -10.13 -13.93 18.98
CA GLU A 188 -11.28 -14.65 18.44
C GLU A 188 -11.42 -14.31 16.96
N ARG A 189 -11.34 -15.33 16.10
CA ARG A 189 -11.76 -15.19 14.71
C ARG A 189 -13.26 -14.88 14.74
N VAL A 190 -13.64 -13.66 14.41
CA VAL A 190 -15.02 -13.34 14.07
C VAL A 190 -15.31 -14.00 12.71
N GLY A 191 -15.75 -15.25 12.78
CA GLY A 191 -16.45 -15.93 11.68
C GLY A 191 -17.89 -15.39 11.56
N PRO A 192 -18.52 -15.51 10.38
CA PRO A 192 -19.77 -14.83 10.08
C PRO A 192 -20.90 -15.33 10.99
N LEU A 193 -21.74 -14.38 11.43
CA LEU A 193 -22.94 -14.60 12.23
C LEU A 193 -23.74 -15.81 11.70
N LYS A 194 -23.87 -16.85 12.50
CA LYS A 194 -24.98 -17.81 12.38
C LYS A 194 -26.01 -17.51 13.45
N PHE A 195 -27.04 -16.79 13.01
CA PHE A 195 -28.29 -16.59 13.71
C PHE A 195 -28.97 -17.96 13.92
N MET A 196 -29.36 -18.20 15.18
CA MET A 196 -30.32 -19.19 15.71
C MET A 196 -30.80 -20.33 14.80
N GLU A 197 -30.53 -21.57 15.22
CA GLU A 197 -31.56 -22.63 15.17
C GLU A 197 -31.46 -23.55 16.40
N LYS A 198 -32.63 -23.94 16.88
CA LYS A 198 -32.97 -24.35 18.24
C LYS A 198 -32.71 -25.84 18.54
N MET A 199 -32.76 -26.12 19.85
CA MET A 199 -33.28 -27.35 20.49
C MET A 199 -32.43 -28.63 20.45
N SER A 200 -31.89 -29.01 21.62
CA SER A 200 -32.20 -30.34 22.19
C SER A 200 -31.90 -30.39 23.70
N ILE A 201 -32.99 -30.40 24.47
CA ILE A 201 -33.28 -31.13 25.72
C ILE A 201 -32.18 -31.15 26.81
N ARG A 202 -32.40 -30.37 27.89
CA ARG A 202 -31.93 -30.69 29.23
C ARG A 202 -33.07 -31.41 29.98
N GLU A 203 -32.84 -32.64 30.42
CA GLU A 203 -33.67 -33.28 31.43
C GLU A 203 -33.54 -32.54 32.76
N PRO A 204 -34.65 -32.25 33.46
CA PRO A 204 -34.63 -31.62 34.78
C PRO A 204 -34.48 -32.67 35.88
N GLN A 205 -33.43 -32.52 36.71
CA GLN A 205 -33.34 -33.24 37.98
C GLN A 205 -34.40 -32.70 38.94
N LEU A 206 -35.25 -33.63 39.41
CA LEU A 206 -36.25 -33.47 40.44
C LEU A 206 -35.64 -32.86 41.71
N HIS A 207 -36.20 -31.76 42.19
CA HIS A 207 -36.27 -31.53 43.63
C HIS A 207 -37.71 -31.21 44.02
N ILE A 208 -38.29 -32.19 44.70
CA ILE A 208 -39.60 -32.19 45.32
C ILE A 208 -39.51 -31.28 46.55
N GLN A 209 -40.34 -30.25 46.60
CA GLN A 209 -40.88 -29.76 47.87
C GLN A 209 -42.33 -29.35 47.66
N ALA A 210 -43.21 -30.22 48.15
CA ALA A 210 -44.64 -30.02 48.26
C ALA A 210 -44.93 -29.21 49.52
N HIS A 211 -45.77 -28.18 49.42
CA HIS A 211 -46.72 -27.74 50.45
C HIS A 211 -47.80 -26.90 49.73
N HIS A 212 -48.95 -27.51 49.43
CA HIS A 212 -50.22 -27.35 50.16
C HIS A 212 -50.90 -25.97 49.96
N THR A 213 -51.93 -25.90 49.09
CA THR A 213 -53.38 -25.75 49.47
C THR A 213 -53.80 -24.26 49.32
N ALA A 214 -54.88 -23.81 48.68
CA ALA A 214 -56.14 -24.41 48.25
C ALA A 214 -56.90 -23.45 47.28
N THR A 215 -57.72 -24.06 46.42
CA THR A 215 -59.14 -23.72 46.08
C THR A 215 -59.58 -22.51 45.24
N PHE A 216 -60.35 -22.88 44.18
CA PHE A 216 -61.66 -22.35 43.69
C PHE A 216 -61.63 -20.99 42.94
N THR A 217 -62.34 -20.69 41.84
CA THR A 217 -63.45 -21.24 41.00
C THR A 217 -63.54 -20.33 39.76
N ASN A 218 -63.60 -20.81 38.52
CA ASN A 218 -64.76 -21.20 37.67
C ASN A 218 -65.59 -20.06 37.00
N SER A 219 -66.06 -20.38 35.78
CA SER A 219 -67.00 -19.69 34.86
C SER A 219 -66.36 -18.72 33.84
N LYS A 220 -66.31 -18.99 32.52
CA LYS A 220 -67.39 -19.15 31.51
C LYS A 220 -68.42 -18.01 31.51
N CYS A 221 -68.26 -17.07 30.58
CA CYS A 221 -69.15 -16.78 29.44
C CYS A 221 -68.44 -15.79 28.50
#